data_AF-A0A371CGS8-F1
#
_entry.id   AF-A0A371CGS8-F1
#
_cell.length_a   1.000
_cell.length_b   1.000
_cell.length_c   1.000
_cell.angle_alpha   90.00
_cell.angle_beta   90.00
_cell.angle_gamma   90.00
#
_symmetry.space_group_name_H-M   'P 1'
#
loop_
_entity.id
_entity.type
_entity.pdbx_description
1 polymer ?
#
loop_
_entity_poly.entity_id
_entity_poly.type
_entity_poly.pdbx_seq_one_letter_code
_entity_poly.pdbx_strand_id
1 'polypeptide(L)'
;MHDIVVSMDKELESVRDKFMLLDDIDAWSTVLSSRVRCRFDLFCNTVSYELERNHAMLLEIYDGDLLGQLEASVVSTQQRYSKLDQDLWPKFKFQYDIYLLHLENADREDMRKALPNLKRECEDDLPVRVSAMTAEYALWNQSFRLVLTEGGIEKCMEELTYRRMWITGMFPSDIQCVVQELKRLFDERRVLLQTCDQLWNDNLGDWFARTGNCLPVEEFFTELTRYADICRQLVAQSRSQQELLGQLRTSMATTDTFCTMVNHRNRQSSDGVHIKDIRESFKHYDRI
;
A
#
# COMPACT_ATOMS: atom_id res chain seq x y z
N MET A 1 -10.68 16.38 -31.78
CA MET A 1 -9.23 16.61 -31.64
C MET A 1 -8.93 17.41 -30.37
N HIS A 2 -9.56 18.58 -30.20
CA HIS A 2 -9.44 19.40 -28.99
C HIS A 2 -9.71 18.62 -27.69
N ASP A 3 -10.75 17.78 -27.66
CA ASP A 3 -11.09 16.97 -26.47
C ASP A 3 -9.98 15.99 -26.06
N ILE A 4 -9.26 15.39 -27.01
CA ILE A 4 -8.17 14.43 -26.73
C ILE A 4 -7.01 15.18 -26.09
N VAL A 5 -6.64 16.32 -26.66
CA VAL A 5 -5.54 17.17 -26.16
C VAL A 5 -5.86 17.68 -24.76
N VAL A 6 -7.05 18.25 -24.56
CA VAL A 6 -7.49 18.74 -23.25
C VAL A 6 -7.51 17.62 -22.23
N SER A 7 -7.94 16.41 -22.61
CA SER A 7 -7.90 15.24 -21.73
C SER A 7 -6.47 14.88 -21.34
N MET A 8 -5.54 14.82 -22.29
CA MET A 8 -4.15 14.46 -22.01
C MET A 8 -3.43 15.53 -21.19
N ASP A 9 -3.72 16.82 -21.41
CA ASP A 9 -3.14 17.92 -20.61
C ASP A 9 -3.67 17.86 -19.17
N LYS A 10 -4.98 17.62 -18.99
CA LYS A 10 -5.58 17.42 -17.66
C LYS A 10 -5.00 16.24 -16.90
N GLU A 11 -4.67 15.13 -17.59
CA GLU A 11 -4.01 13.99 -16.96
C GLU A 11 -2.61 14.35 -16.44
N LEU A 12 -1.83 15.13 -17.22
CA LEU A 12 -0.52 15.64 -16.79
C LEU A 12 -0.65 16.62 -15.63
N GLU A 13 -1.60 17.56 -15.69
CA GLU A 13 -1.89 18.50 -14.60
C GLU A 13 -2.28 17.76 -13.32
N SER A 14 -3.15 16.75 -13.42
CA SER A 14 -3.54 15.92 -12.27
C SER A 14 -2.34 15.25 -11.60
N VAL A 15 -1.36 14.81 -12.38
CA VAL A 15 -0.11 14.20 -11.88
C VAL A 15 0.79 15.26 -11.23
N ARG A 16 0.93 16.41 -11.88
CA ARG A 16 1.64 17.57 -11.31
C ARG A 16 1.07 17.92 -9.95
N ASP A 17 -0.25 18.07 -9.86
CA ASP A 17 -0.94 18.49 -8.64
C ASP A 17 -0.84 17.42 -7.56
N LYS A 18 -1.09 16.14 -7.90
CA LYS A 18 -1.00 15.01 -6.97
C LYS A 18 0.38 14.91 -6.32
N PHE A 19 1.43 15.12 -7.09
CA PHE A 19 2.81 15.03 -6.61
C PHE A 19 3.43 16.40 -6.28
N MET A 20 2.65 17.48 -6.29
CA MET A 20 3.11 18.85 -6.05
C MET A 20 4.39 19.19 -6.83
N LEU A 21 4.36 18.97 -8.15
CA LEU A 21 5.49 19.18 -9.06
C LEU A 21 5.50 20.61 -9.59
N LEU A 22 6.65 21.02 -10.13
CA LEU A 22 6.82 22.31 -10.79
C LEU A 22 6.10 22.32 -12.15
N ASP A 23 5.89 23.49 -12.74
CA ASP A 23 5.31 23.56 -14.10
C ASP A 23 6.27 23.04 -15.18
N ASP A 24 7.57 23.12 -14.94
CA ASP A 24 8.58 22.57 -15.82
C ASP A 24 8.71 21.04 -15.64
N ILE A 25 8.29 20.29 -16.66
CA ILE A 25 8.35 18.83 -16.71
C ILE A 25 9.80 18.33 -16.57
N ASP A 26 10.81 19.04 -17.10
CA ASP A 26 12.22 18.60 -17.00
C ASP A 26 12.67 18.48 -15.55
N ALA A 27 12.15 19.35 -14.68
CA ALA A 27 12.52 19.37 -13.27
C ALA A 27 11.85 18.25 -12.45
N TRP A 28 10.83 17.57 -12.98
CA TRP A 28 10.03 16.60 -12.22
C TRP A 28 10.88 15.45 -11.69
N SER A 29 11.76 14.89 -12.52
CA SER A 29 12.60 13.75 -12.14
C SER A 29 13.53 14.09 -10.98
N THR A 30 14.12 15.28 -11.01
CA THR A 30 15.01 15.79 -9.96
C THR A 30 14.26 16.00 -8.65
N VAL A 31 13.08 16.63 -8.72
CA VAL A 31 12.22 16.89 -7.55
C VAL A 31 11.75 15.58 -6.90
N LEU A 32 11.25 14.63 -7.71
CA LEU A 32 10.78 13.34 -7.23
C LEU A 32 11.91 12.53 -6.59
N SER A 33 13.06 12.42 -7.27
CA SER A 33 14.24 11.70 -6.77
C SER A 33 14.74 12.28 -5.45
N SER A 34 14.84 13.61 -5.36
CA SER A 34 15.31 14.29 -4.15
C SER A 34 14.34 14.09 -2.98
N ARG A 35 13.03 14.18 -3.23
CA ARG A 35 12.01 13.97 -2.19
C ARG A 35 12.00 12.54 -1.69
N VAL A 36 12.03 11.56 -2.58
CA VAL A 36 12.07 10.13 -2.22
C VAL A 36 13.32 9.81 -1.42
N ARG A 37 14.49 10.28 -1.86
CA ARG A 37 15.74 10.11 -1.14
C ARG A 37 15.68 10.71 0.27
N CYS A 38 15.22 11.96 0.39
CA CYS A 38 15.10 12.62 1.69
C CYS A 38 14.15 11.87 2.65
N ARG A 39 12.98 11.44 2.14
CA ARG A 39 12.04 10.63 2.92
C ARG A 39 12.64 9.31 3.37
N PHE A 40 13.37 8.64 2.48
CA PHE A 40 14.00 7.38 2.80
C PHE A 40 15.16 7.51 3.77
N ASP A 41 15.99 8.56 3.64
CA ASP A 41 17.07 8.83 4.58
C ASP A 41 16.51 9.11 5.99
N LEU A 42 15.43 9.89 6.09
CA LEU A 42 14.70 10.12 7.35
C LEU A 42 14.15 8.81 7.93
N PHE A 43 13.55 7.97 7.07
CA PHE A 43 13.03 6.67 7.44
C PHE A 43 14.13 5.76 8.00
N CYS A 44 15.24 5.58 7.27
CA CYS A 44 16.37 4.77 7.72
C CYS A 44 16.89 5.21 9.09
N ASN A 45 17.12 6.52 9.27
CA ASN A 45 17.62 7.06 10.53
C ASN A 45 16.66 6.80 11.69
N THR A 46 15.35 6.93 11.44
CA THR A 46 14.32 6.70 12.46
C THR A 46 14.21 5.22 12.81
N VAL A 47 14.20 4.34 11.80
CA VAL A 47 14.07 2.88 11.99
C VAL A 47 15.23 2.32 12.77
N SER A 48 16.46 2.62 12.37
CA SER A 48 17.65 2.10 13.03
C SER A 48 17.67 2.49 14.50
N TYR A 49 17.41 3.77 14.81
CA TYR A 49 17.31 4.25 16.18
C TYR A 49 16.21 3.55 16.98
N GLU A 50 15.02 3.37 16.39
CA GLU A 50 13.90 2.73 17.08
C GLU A 50 14.13 1.24 17.36
N LEU A 51 14.70 0.52 16.40
CA LEU A 51 15.05 -0.89 16.59
C LEU A 51 16.11 -1.06 17.68
N GLU A 52 17.19 -0.29 17.64
CA GLU A 52 18.25 -0.34 18.64
C GLU A 52 17.74 0.02 20.04
N ARG A 53 16.95 1.09 20.16
CA ARG A 53 16.37 1.51 21.44
C ARG A 53 15.42 0.45 22.00
N ASN A 54 14.53 -0.08 21.16
CA ASN A 54 13.55 -1.08 21.57
C ASN A 54 14.23 -2.41 21.95
N HIS A 55 15.31 -2.78 21.26
CA HIS A 55 16.13 -3.94 21.61
C HIS A 55 16.76 -3.76 22.99
N ALA A 56 17.40 -2.62 23.24
CA ALA A 56 18.02 -2.32 24.54
C ALA A 56 16.97 -2.33 25.68
N MET A 57 15.81 -1.71 25.48
CA MET A 57 14.73 -1.70 26.47
C MET A 57 14.23 -3.11 26.80
N LEU A 58 14.01 -3.97 25.79
CA LEU A 58 13.55 -5.33 26.05
C LEU A 58 14.58 -6.17 26.81
N LEU A 59 15.86 -6.01 26.51
CA LEU A 59 16.94 -6.69 27.24
C LEU A 59 17.07 -6.20 28.70
N GLU A 60 16.73 -4.95 28.99
CA GLU A 60 16.70 -4.44 30.37
C GLU A 60 15.51 -4.99 31.17
N ILE A 61 14.36 -5.18 30.54
CA ILE A 61 13.13 -5.65 31.21
C ILE A 61 13.10 -7.18 31.33
N TYR A 62 13.67 -7.89 30.35
CA TYR A 62 13.64 -9.36 30.28
C TYR A 62 15.03 -9.96 30.19
N ASP A 63 15.41 -10.71 31.23
CA ASP A 63 16.60 -11.57 31.24
C ASP A 63 16.17 -13.00 30.85
N GLY A 64 16.04 -13.28 29.54
CA GLY A 64 15.71 -14.62 29.03
C GLY A 64 14.98 -14.69 27.69
N ASP A 65 14.48 -15.88 27.35
CA ASP A 65 13.76 -16.15 26.09
C ASP A 65 12.30 -15.66 26.14
N LEU A 66 12.11 -14.35 25.93
CA LEU A 66 10.78 -13.72 25.91
C LEU A 66 9.88 -14.31 24.82
N LEU A 67 10.43 -14.60 23.65
CA LEU A 67 9.67 -15.14 22.51
C LEU A 67 9.12 -16.53 22.84
N GLY A 68 9.94 -17.42 23.39
CA GLY A 68 9.51 -18.74 23.82
C GLY A 68 8.47 -18.70 24.95
N GLN A 69 8.61 -17.76 25.89
CA GLN A 69 7.63 -17.57 26.97
C GLN A 69 6.27 -17.09 26.46
N LEU A 70 6.26 -16.11 25.54
CA LEU A 70 5.02 -15.61 24.93
C LEU A 70 4.33 -16.71 24.09
N GLU A 71 5.11 -17.45 23.29
CA GLU A 71 4.62 -18.57 22.50
C GLU A 71 3.99 -19.65 23.39
N ALA A 72 4.69 -20.06 24.45
CA ALA A 72 4.21 -21.06 25.40
C ALA A 72 2.92 -20.61 26.11
N SER A 73 2.82 -19.33 26.48
CA SER A 73 1.63 -18.77 27.14
C SER A 73 0.39 -18.82 26.24
N VAL A 74 0.52 -18.40 24.98
CA VAL A 74 -0.57 -18.40 24.01
C VAL A 74 -0.99 -19.82 23.66
N VAL A 75 -0.02 -20.71 23.39
CA VAL A 75 -0.29 -22.13 23.13
C VAL A 75 -0.98 -22.80 24.32
N SER A 76 -0.53 -22.54 25.55
CA SER A 76 -1.16 -23.08 26.75
C SER A 76 -2.61 -22.60 26.90
N THR A 77 -2.86 -21.31 26.63
CA THR A 77 -4.22 -20.74 26.71
C THR A 77 -5.14 -21.34 25.64
N GLN A 78 -4.66 -21.48 24.40
CA GLN A 78 -5.40 -22.15 23.34
C GLN A 78 -5.72 -23.61 23.68
N GLN A 79 -4.76 -24.35 24.24
CA GLN A 79 -4.96 -25.74 24.68
C GLN A 79 -5.99 -25.83 25.81
N ARG A 80 -5.90 -24.94 26.81
CA ARG A 80 -6.86 -24.87 27.93
C ARG A 80 -8.27 -24.55 27.42
N TYR A 81 -8.39 -23.61 26.49
CA TYR A 81 -9.67 -23.27 25.86
C TYR A 81 -10.21 -24.44 25.04
N SER A 82 -9.39 -25.08 24.20
CA SER A 82 -9.80 -26.25 23.43
C SER A 82 -10.28 -27.40 24.32
N LYS A 83 -9.62 -27.62 25.48
CA LYS A 83 -10.06 -28.60 26.47
C LYS A 83 -11.39 -28.22 27.11
N LEU A 84 -11.59 -26.93 27.40
CA LEU A 84 -12.87 -26.45 27.92
C LEU A 84 -13.99 -26.68 26.89
N ASP A 85 -13.79 -26.20 25.67
CA ASP A 85 -14.79 -26.20 24.59
C ASP A 85 -15.16 -27.63 24.13
N GLN A 86 -14.16 -28.49 23.92
CA GLN A 86 -14.38 -29.82 23.33
C GLN A 86 -14.71 -30.91 24.36
N ASP A 87 -14.29 -30.75 25.63
CA ASP A 87 -14.41 -31.81 26.64
C ASP A 87 -15.23 -31.38 27.86
N LEU A 88 -14.79 -30.34 28.58
CA LEU A 88 -15.35 -30.01 29.88
C LEU A 88 -16.74 -29.37 29.77
N TRP A 89 -16.95 -28.49 28.79
CA TRP A 89 -18.20 -27.76 28.61
C TRP A 89 -19.37 -28.66 28.17
N PRO A 90 -19.22 -29.57 27.19
CA PRO A 90 -20.25 -30.55 26.87
C PRO A 90 -20.57 -31.49 28.04
N LYS A 91 -19.55 -31.95 28.77
CA LYS A 91 -19.74 -32.79 29.98
C LYS A 91 -20.50 -32.05 31.06
N PHE A 92 -20.16 -30.79 31.31
CA PHE A 92 -20.86 -29.93 32.26
C PHE A 92 -22.32 -29.77 31.88
N LYS A 93 -22.64 -29.44 30.62
CA LYS A 93 -24.05 -29.33 30.16
C LYS A 93 -24.83 -30.61 30.39
N PHE A 94 -24.26 -31.75 30.02
CA PHE A 94 -24.89 -33.05 30.22
C PHE A 94 -25.15 -33.34 31.71
N GLN A 95 -24.16 -33.10 32.58
CA GLN A 95 -24.32 -33.26 34.02
C GLN A 95 -25.34 -32.27 34.60
N TYR A 96 -25.33 -31.03 34.13
CA TYR A 96 -26.28 -29.99 34.52
C TYR A 96 -27.72 -30.40 34.19
N ASP A 97 -27.97 -30.91 32.99
CA ASP A 97 -29.29 -31.38 32.56
C ASP A 97 -29.80 -32.55 33.41
N ILE A 98 -28.93 -33.51 33.75
CA ILE A 98 -29.27 -34.62 34.64
C ILE A 98 -29.54 -34.12 36.07
N TYR A 99 -28.68 -33.24 36.59
CA TYR A 99 -28.76 -32.76 37.96
C TYR A 99 -30.04 -31.95 38.20
N LEU A 100 -30.49 -31.15 37.23
CA LEU A 100 -31.76 -30.41 37.30
C LEU A 100 -32.98 -31.31 37.57
N LEU A 101 -32.96 -32.58 37.15
CA LEU A 101 -34.05 -33.53 37.38
C LEU A 101 -34.17 -33.95 38.85
N HIS A 102 -33.07 -33.88 39.59
CA HIS A 102 -32.98 -34.31 40.99
C HIS A 102 -33.12 -33.17 42.01
N LEU A 103 -33.16 -31.92 41.54
CA LEU A 103 -33.29 -30.74 42.39
C LEU A 103 -34.76 -30.40 42.73
N GLU A 104 -34.94 -29.80 43.91
CA GLU A 104 -36.21 -29.18 44.30
C GLU A 104 -36.52 -27.94 43.43
N ASN A 105 -37.79 -27.53 43.41
CA ASN A 105 -38.25 -26.48 42.48
C ASN A 105 -37.55 -25.12 42.68
N ALA A 106 -37.16 -24.76 43.91
CA ALA A 106 -36.48 -23.50 44.18
C ALA A 106 -35.04 -23.49 43.59
N ASP A 107 -34.26 -24.53 43.87
CA ASP A 107 -32.89 -24.68 43.36
C ASP A 107 -32.84 -24.80 41.83
N ARG A 108 -33.87 -25.43 41.25
CA ARG A 108 -34.01 -25.57 39.80
C ARG A 108 -34.16 -24.20 39.11
N GLU A 109 -34.91 -23.28 39.70
CA GLU A 109 -35.09 -21.93 39.14
C GLU A 109 -33.82 -21.09 39.27
N ASP A 110 -33.06 -21.22 40.34
CA ASP A 110 -31.80 -20.50 40.51
C ASP A 110 -30.72 -21.00 39.55
N MET A 111 -30.62 -22.32 39.35
CA MET A 111 -29.72 -22.91 38.35
C MET A 111 -30.10 -22.48 36.92
N ARG A 112 -31.40 -22.47 36.58
CA ARG A 112 -31.90 -22.00 35.28
C ARG A 112 -31.56 -20.53 35.00
N LYS A 113 -31.43 -19.69 36.03
CA LYS A 113 -30.97 -18.30 35.88
C LYS A 113 -29.45 -18.17 35.73
N ALA A 114 -28.68 -19.07 36.34
CA ALA A 114 -27.22 -19.04 36.29
C ALA A 114 -26.66 -19.55 34.95
N LEU A 115 -27.26 -20.60 34.36
CA LEU A 115 -26.77 -21.23 33.13
C LEU A 115 -26.63 -20.25 31.95
N PRO A 116 -27.59 -19.35 31.64
CA PRO A 116 -27.45 -18.41 30.53
C PRO A 116 -26.21 -17.50 30.66
N ASN A 117 -25.84 -17.10 31.87
CA ASN A 117 -24.65 -16.28 32.10
C ASN A 117 -23.36 -17.08 31.89
N LEU A 118 -23.31 -18.31 32.40
CA LEU A 118 -22.15 -19.19 32.19
C LEU A 118 -22.01 -19.58 30.71
N LYS A 119 -23.14 -19.81 30.03
CA LYS A 119 -23.19 -20.09 28.59
C LYS A 119 -22.63 -18.91 27.79
N ARG A 120 -23.04 -17.68 28.11
CA ARG A 120 -22.49 -16.47 27.49
C ARG A 120 -20.97 -16.38 27.69
N GLU A 121 -20.48 -16.58 28.91
CA GLU A 121 -19.04 -16.50 29.17
C GLU A 121 -18.25 -17.58 28.39
N CYS A 122 -18.76 -18.82 28.35
CA CYS A 122 -18.07 -19.96 27.71
C CYS A 122 -18.20 -19.98 26.17
N GLU A 123 -19.34 -19.63 25.61
CA GLU A 123 -19.62 -19.75 24.18
C GLU A 123 -19.45 -18.46 23.39
N ASP A 124 -19.62 -17.31 24.05
CA ASP A 124 -19.56 -16.00 23.40
C ASP A 124 -18.27 -15.25 23.79
N ASP A 125 -18.01 -15.05 25.09
CA ASP A 125 -16.95 -14.13 25.53
C ASP A 125 -15.54 -14.74 25.50
N LEU A 126 -15.37 -15.97 26.01
CA LEU A 126 -14.09 -16.67 26.02
C LEU A 126 -13.48 -16.90 24.63
N PRO A 127 -14.22 -17.37 23.60
CA PRO A 127 -13.66 -17.49 22.25
C PRO A 127 -13.17 -16.16 21.68
N VAL A 128 -13.91 -15.07 21.91
CA VAL A 128 -13.51 -13.72 21.47
C VAL A 128 -12.21 -13.30 22.15
N ARG A 129 -12.07 -13.52 23.46
CA ARG A 129 -10.84 -13.19 24.21
C ARG A 129 -9.64 -14.01 23.74
N VAL A 130 -9.81 -15.32 23.52
CA VAL A 130 -8.73 -16.20 23.03
C VAL A 130 -8.31 -15.83 21.60
N SER A 131 -9.27 -15.46 20.76
CA SER A 131 -9.01 -14.98 19.40
C SER A 131 -8.26 -13.64 19.42
N ALA A 132 -8.69 -12.68 20.24
CA ALA A 132 -8.03 -11.39 20.40
C ALA A 132 -6.58 -11.56 20.87
N MET A 133 -6.35 -12.36 21.91
CA MET A 133 -5.00 -12.66 22.42
C MET A 133 -4.11 -13.33 21.35
N THR A 134 -4.68 -14.24 20.53
CA THR A 134 -3.94 -14.89 19.45
C THR A 134 -3.54 -13.88 18.36
N ALA A 135 -4.43 -12.94 18.03
CA ALA A 135 -4.16 -11.88 17.07
C ALA A 135 -3.10 -10.89 17.60
N GLU A 136 -3.20 -10.49 18.87
CA GLU A 136 -2.20 -9.66 19.55
C GLU A 136 -0.82 -10.32 19.59
N TYR A 137 -0.76 -11.61 19.95
CA TYR A 137 0.49 -12.37 19.91
C TYR A 137 1.08 -12.43 18.51
N ALA A 138 0.27 -12.60 17.45
CA ALA A 138 0.78 -12.62 16.08
C ALA A 138 1.48 -11.30 15.71
N LEU A 139 0.93 -10.16 16.13
CA LEU A 139 1.51 -8.83 15.92
C LEU A 139 2.81 -8.63 16.74
N TRP A 140 2.77 -8.97 18.02
CA TRP A 140 3.93 -8.86 18.91
C TRP A 140 5.07 -9.78 18.49
N ASN A 141 4.77 -11.03 18.15
CA ASN A 141 5.77 -12.02 17.78
C ASN A 141 6.56 -11.59 16.54
N GLN A 142 5.91 -10.96 15.55
CA GLN A 142 6.63 -10.43 14.40
C GLN A 142 7.55 -9.26 14.78
N SER A 143 7.03 -8.31 15.56
CA SER A 143 7.78 -7.13 16.00
C SER A 143 8.95 -7.50 16.93
N PHE A 144 8.74 -8.41 17.87
CA PHE A 144 9.76 -8.89 18.79
C PHE A 144 10.77 -9.80 18.10
N ARG A 145 10.38 -10.65 17.15
CA ARG A 145 11.35 -11.41 16.35
C ARG A 145 12.28 -10.49 15.55
N LEU A 146 11.75 -9.43 14.97
CA LEU A 146 12.55 -8.44 14.24
C LEU A 146 13.60 -7.78 15.14
N VAL A 147 13.25 -7.49 16.39
CA VAL A 147 14.07 -6.73 17.34
C VAL A 147 15.00 -7.63 18.16
N LEU A 148 14.53 -8.77 18.67
CA LEU A 148 15.25 -9.63 19.62
C LEU A 148 16.13 -10.71 18.99
N THR A 149 16.00 -10.97 17.69
CA THR A 149 16.84 -11.96 17.02
C THR A 149 17.95 -11.25 16.25
N GLU A 150 19.19 -11.72 16.41
CA GLU A 150 20.36 -11.21 15.67
C GLU A 150 20.09 -11.26 14.16
N GLY A 151 19.57 -12.40 13.68
CA GLY A 151 19.17 -12.55 12.28
C GLY A 151 17.95 -11.72 11.86
N GLY A 152 17.25 -11.08 12.80
CA GLY A 152 16.14 -10.15 12.54
C GLY A 152 16.64 -8.75 12.21
N ILE A 153 17.48 -8.19 13.09
CA ILE A 153 18.11 -6.87 12.90
C ILE A 153 19.03 -6.89 11.69
N GLU A 154 19.91 -7.89 11.54
CA GLU A 154 20.84 -7.98 10.40
C GLU A 154 20.10 -7.96 9.07
N LYS A 155 19.05 -8.79 8.92
CA LYS A 155 18.22 -8.83 7.70
C LYS A 155 17.51 -7.51 7.43
N CYS A 156 17.05 -6.83 8.48
CA CYS A 156 16.47 -5.50 8.33
C CYS A 156 17.51 -4.51 7.77
N MET A 157 18.73 -4.51 8.31
CA MET A 157 19.80 -3.62 7.86
C MET A 157 20.26 -3.93 6.43
N GLU A 158 20.32 -5.21 6.04
CA GLU A 158 20.57 -5.63 4.66
C GLU A 158 19.49 -5.11 3.70
N GLU A 159 18.22 -5.23 4.08
CA GLU A 159 17.08 -4.76 3.30
C GLU A 159 17.08 -3.23 3.15
N LEU A 160 17.35 -2.49 4.24
CA LEU A 160 17.53 -1.04 4.18
C LEU A 160 18.68 -0.64 3.24
N THR A 161 19.77 -1.40 3.26
CA THR A 161 20.92 -1.19 2.37
C THR A 161 20.54 -1.42 0.90
N TYR A 162 19.84 -2.52 0.61
CA TYR A 162 19.34 -2.82 -0.73
C TYR A 162 18.40 -1.72 -1.25
N ARG A 163 17.43 -1.30 -0.43
CA ARG A 163 16.50 -0.22 -0.78
C ARG A 163 17.22 1.10 -0.99
N ARG A 164 18.25 1.40 -0.19
CA ARG A 164 19.11 2.57 -0.39
C ARG A 164 19.73 2.54 -1.77
N MET A 165 20.32 1.42 -2.17
CA MET A 165 20.91 1.27 -3.50
C MET A 165 19.89 1.49 -4.62
N TRP A 166 18.68 0.96 -4.47
CA TRP A 166 17.60 1.19 -5.45
C TRP A 166 17.19 2.67 -5.51
N ILE A 167 17.00 3.33 -4.36
CA ILE A 167 16.59 4.74 -4.27
C ILE A 167 17.65 5.72 -4.79
N THR A 168 18.93 5.45 -4.53
CA THR A 168 20.02 6.32 -4.99
C THR A 168 20.51 5.99 -6.39
N GLY A 169 20.27 4.76 -6.87
CA GLY A 169 20.79 4.26 -8.14
C GLY A 169 19.70 4.12 -9.21
N MET A 170 18.82 3.14 -9.06
CA MET A 170 17.85 2.76 -10.10
C MET A 170 16.71 3.77 -10.24
N PHE A 171 16.09 4.16 -9.12
CA PHE A 171 14.91 5.02 -9.14
C PHE A 171 15.10 6.36 -9.88
N PRO A 172 16.20 7.12 -9.68
CA PRO A 172 16.40 8.38 -10.40
C PRO A 172 16.50 8.17 -11.90
N SER A 173 17.17 7.10 -12.34
CA SER A 173 17.29 6.75 -13.76
C SER A 173 15.94 6.37 -14.37
N ASP A 174 15.17 5.53 -13.68
CA ASP A 174 13.86 5.07 -14.15
C ASP A 174 12.87 6.24 -14.28
N ILE A 175 12.80 7.08 -13.25
CA ILE A 175 11.94 8.27 -13.28
C ILE A 175 12.41 9.28 -14.33
N GLN A 176 13.72 9.47 -14.50
CA GLN A 176 14.23 10.36 -15.53
C GLN A 176 13.79 9.92 -16.92
N CYS A 177 13.89 8.62 -17.23
CA CYS A 177 13.44 8.06 -18.51
C CYS A 177 11.95 8.34 -18.74
N VAL A 178 11.11 8.05 -17.74
CA VAL A 178 9.65 8.28 -17.83
C VAL A 178 9.32 9.76 -18.03
N VAL A 179 9.96 10.65 -17.26
CA VAL A 179 9.74 12.11 -17.34
C VAL A 179 10.18 12.67 -18.69
N GLN A 180 11.33 12.24 -19.22
CA GLN A 180 11.82 12.65 -20.53
C GLN A 180 10.85 12.24 -21.65
N GLU A 181 10.30 11.03 -21.59
CA GLU A 181 9.31 10.58 -22.57
C GLU A 181 7.97 11.33 -22.44
N LEU A 182 7.51 11.61 -21.22
CA LEU A 182 6.33 12.44 -21.01
C LEU A 182 6.52 13.85 -21.59
N LYS A 183 7.70 14.44 -21.40
CA LYS A 183 8.05 15.73 -21.99
C LYS A 183 8.06 15.66 -23.52
N ARG A 184 8.70 14.64 -24.10
CA ARG A 184 8.71 14.45 -25.56
C ARG A 184 7.29 14.38 -26.12
N LEU A 185 6.40 13.60 -25.51
CA LEU A 185 5.00 13.51 -25.92
C LEU A 185 4.24 14.84 -25.75
N PHE A 186 4.57 15.63 -24.73
CA PHE A 186 3.99 16.95 -24.52
C PHE A 186 4.44 17.94 -25.62
N ASP A 187 5.73 17.98 -25.92
CA ASP A 187 6.30 18.87 -26.95
C ASP A 187 5.81 18.48 -28.35
N GLU A 188 5.80 17.18 -28.69
CA GLU A 188 5.26 16.68 -29.96
C GLU A 188 3.78 17.03 -30.15
N ARG A 189 2.98 16.93 -29.09
CA ARG A 189 1.56 17.32 -29.14
C ARG A 189 1.39 18.80 -29.43
N ARG A 190 2.22 19.66 -28.85
CA ARG A 190 2.21 21.11 -29.16
C ARG A 190 2.54 21.36 -30.63
N VAL A 191 3.49 20.63 -31.20
CA VAL A 191 3.82 20.70 -32.62
C VAL A 191 2.65 20.20 -33.49
N LEU A 192 1.99 19.11 -33.12
CA LEU A 192 0.81 18.60 -33.83
C LEU A 192 -0.36 19.57 -33.82
N LEU A 193 -0.60 20.25 -32.70
CA LEU A 193 -1.61 21.31 -32.59
C LEU A 193 -1.27 22.49 -33.50
N GLN A 194 -0.04 22.99 -33.46
CA GLN A 194 0.42 24.09 -34.32
C GLN A 194 0.29 23.71 -35.80
N THR A 195 0.63 22.47 -36.15
CA THR A 195 0.50 21.95 -37.51
C THR A 195 -0.97 21.88 -37.93
N CYS A 196 -1.85 21.42 -37.04
CA CYS A 196 -3.29 21.37 -37.29
C CYS A 196 -3.88 22.77 -37.49
N ASP A 197 -3.52 23.73 -36.64
CA ASP A 197 -3.98 25.12 -36.73
C ASP A 197 -3.47 25.78 -38.02
N GLN A 198 -2.21 25.51 -38.39
CA GLN A 198 -1.63 26.02 -39.63
C GLN A 198 -2.31 25.42 -40.87
N LEU A 199 -2.52 24.10 -40.90
CA LEU A 199 -3.29 23.44 -41.97
C LEU A 199 -4.70 24.04 -42.08
N TRP A 200 -5.34 24.35 -40.96
CA TRP A 200 -6.67 24.95 -40.97
C TRP A 200 -6.65 26.36 -41.56
N ASN A 201 -5.70 27.20 -41.16
CA ASN A 201 -5.57 28.57 -41.63
C ASN A 201 -5.17 28.65 -43.12
N ASP A 202 -4.20 27.84 -43.54
CA ASP A 202 -3.72 27.80 -44.92
C ASP A 202 -4.84 27.33 -45.87
N ASN A 203 -5.56 26.27 -45.50
CA ASN A 203 -6.67 25.75 -46.30
C ASN A 203 -7.88 26.70 -46.31
N LEU A 204 -8.24 27.33 -45.19
CA LEU A 204 -9.32 28.31 -45.16
C LEU A 204 -9.02 29.51 -46.06
N GLY A 205 -7.80 30.03 -46.02
CA GLY A 205 -7.39 31.15 -46.88
C GLY A 205 -7.58 30.81 -48.36
N ASP A 206 -7.09 29.65 -48.78
CA ASP A 206 -7.15 29.20 -50.17
C ASP A 206 -8.56 28.81 -50.63
N TRP A 207 -9.36 28.20 -49.76
CA TRP A 207 -10.72 27.76 -50.09
C TRP A 207 -11.68 28.94 -50.22
N PHE A 208 -11.54 29.98 -49.38
CA PHE A 208 -12.40 31.16 -49.42
C PHE A 208 -11.97 32.23 -50.43
N ALA A 209 -10.72 32.23 -50.89
CA ALA A 209 -10.23 33.15 -51.92
C ALA A 209 -10.56 32.72 -53.35
N ARG A 210 -11.02 31.48 -53.56
CA ARG A 210 -11.28 30.92 -54.90
C ARG A 210 -12.59 31.42 -55.50
N THR A 211 -12.55 31.76 -56.79
CA THR A 211 -13.73 32.03 -57.61
C THR A 211 -14.32 30.72 -58.13
N GLY A 212 -15.41 30.25 -57.51
CA GLY A 212 -16.16 29.06 -57.89
C GLY A 212 -17.04 28.55 -56.75
N ASN A 213 -18.14 27.84 -57.06
CA ASN A 213 -19.12 27.42 -56.04
C ASN A 213 -18.75 26.11 -55.31
N CYS A 214 -17.72 25.37 -55.74
CA CYS A 214 -17.42 24.03 -55.24
C CYS A 214 -15.92 23.80 -55.04
N LEU A 215 -15.57 23.09 -53.96
CA LEU A 215 -14.21 22.57 -53.71
C LEU A 215 -13.97 21.28 -54.50
N PRO A 216 -12.80 21.08 -55.14
CA PRO A 216 -12.45 19.78 -55.73
C PRO A 216 -12.42 18.67 -54.68
N VAL A 217 -13.08 17.54 -54.99
CA VAL A 217 -13.18 16.39 -54.07
C VAL A 217 -11.80 15.83 -53.70
N GLU A 218 -10.86 15.81 -54.63
CA GLU A 218 -9.50 15.29 -54.41
C GLU A 218 -8.71 16.14 -53.40
N GLU A 219 -8.84 17.47 -53.46
CA GLU A 219 -8.20 18.38 -52.49
C GLU A 219 -8.82 18.21 -51.09
N PHE A 220 -10.15 18.16 -51.01
CA PHE A 220 -10.85 17.93 -49.75
C PHE A 220 -10.46 16.58 -49.12
N PHE A 221 -10.36 15.52 -49.93
CA PHE A 221 -9.96 14.19 -49.47
C PHE A 221 -8.50 14.17 -48.97
N THR A 222 -7.61 14.88 -49.65
CA THR A 222 -6.20 15.00 -49.26
C THR A 222 -6.06 15.66 -47.89
N GLU A 223 -6.77 16.77 -47.67
CA GLU A 223 -6.75 17.47 -46.38
C GLU A 223 -7.40 16.63 -45.27
N LEU A 224 -8.55 15.99 -45.53
CA LEU A 224 -9.16 15.06 -44.58
C LEU A 224 -8.20 13.94 -44.16
N THR A 225 -7.40 13.42 -45.09
CA THR A 225 -6.40 12.39 -44.79
C THR A 225 -5.33 12.92 -43.85
N ARG A 226 -4.83 14.15 -44.06
CA ARG A 226 -3.85 14.79 -43.16
C ARG A 226 -4.41 14.99 -41.75
N TYR A 227 -5.65 15.45 -41.62
CA TYR A 227 -6.30 15.58 -40.30
C TYR A 227 -6.52 14.22 -39.62
N ALA A 228 -6.87 13.18 -40.40
CA ALA A 228 -6.99 11.82 -39.89
C ALA A 228 -5.65 11.28 -39.36
N ASP A 229 -4.54 11.61 -40.03
CA ASP A 229 -3.19 11.22 -39.61
C ASP A 229 -2.81 11.86 -38.27
N ILE A 230 -3.06 13.16 -38.11
CA ILE A 230 -2.86 13.89 -36.84
C ILE A 230 -3.70 13.26 -35.73
N CYS A 231 -4.98 12.95 -36.01
CA CYS A 231 -5.85 12.29 -35.03
C CYS A 231 -5.31 10.92 -34.62
N ARG A 232 -4.81 10.11 -35.56
CA ARG A 232 -4.21 8.81 -35.27
C ARG A 232 -2.96 8.94 -34.39
N GLN A 233 -2.11 9.92 -34.67
CA GLN A 233 -0.93 10.19 -33.85
C GLN A 233 -1.30 10.62 -32.43
N LEU A 234 -2.27 11.52 -32.26
CA LEU A 234 -2.75 11.95 -30.94
C LEU A 234 -3.34 10.79 -30.13
N VAL A 235 -4.09 9.89 -30.77
CA VAL A 235 -4.60 8.68 -30.09
C VAL A 235 -3.47 7.75 -29.64
N ALA A 236 -2.43 7.59 -30.45
CA ALA A 236 -1.25 6.79 -30.07
C ALA A 236 -0.46 7.43 -28.92
N GLN A 237 -0.28 8.76 -28.96
CA GLN A 237 0.35 9.51 -27.87
C GLN A 237 -0.46 9.43 -26.57
N SER A 238 -1.80 9.48 -26.65
CA SER A 238 -2.69 9.32 -25.48
C SER A 238 -2.44 7.99 -24.76
N ARG A 239 -2.39 6.89 -25.49
CA ARG A 239 -2.10 5.56 -24.91
C ARG A 239 -0.71 5.51 -24.28
N SER A 240 0.29 6.01 -25.00
CA SER A 240 1.68 6.03 -24.52
C SER A 240 1.82 6.87 -23.25
N GLN A 241 1.15 8.03 -23.18
CA GLN A 241 1.12 8.86 -21.98
C GLN A 241 0.47 8.11 -20.81
N GLN A 242 -0.67 7.44 -21.02
CA GLN A 242 -1.35 6.70 -19.95
C GLN A 242 -0.46 5.58 -19.38
N GLU A 243 0.28 4.87 -20.22
CA GLU A 243 1.25 3.85 -19.80
C GLU A 243 2.38 4.47 -18.97
N LEU A 244 3.00 5.55 -19.43
CA LEU A 244 4.07 6.27 -18.72
C LEU A 244 3.58 6.81 -17.37
N LEU A 245 2.38 7.39 -17.32
CA LEU A 245 1.77 7.83 -16.07
C LEU A 245 1.46 6.67 -15.11
N GLY A 246 1.10 5.49 -15.66
CA GLY A 246 0.95 4.26 -14.89
C GLY A 246 2.26 3.78 -14.27
N GLN A 247 3.36 3.83 -15.04
CA GLN A 247 4.71 3.50 -14.56
C GLN A 247 5.13 4.47 -13.46
N LEU A 248 4.98 5.78 -13.66
CA LEU A 248 5.28 6.80 -12.66
C LEU A 248 4.54 6.53 -11.34
N ARG A 249 3.22 6.27 -11.39
CA ARG A 249 2.41 5.98 -10.21
C ARG A 249 2.88 4.72 -9.48
N THR A 250 3.21 3.66 -10.23
CA THR A 250 3.71 2.40 -9.67
C THR A 250 5.06 2.62 -8.97
N SER A 251 5.99 3.33 -9.61
CA SER A 251 7.28 3.66 -9.02
C SER A 251 7.13 4.48 -7.73
N MET A 252 6.23 5.47 -7.72
CA MET A 252 5.95 6.25 -6.51
C MET A 252 5.34 5.40 -5.40
N ALA A 253 4.40 4.49 -5.70
CA ALA A 253 3.81 3.58 -4.71
C ALA A 253 4.86 2.63 -4.10
N THR A 254 5.80 2.14 -4.91
CA THR A 254 6.94 1.34 -4.44
C THR A 254 7.82 2.15 -3.48
N THR A 255 8.09 3.43 -3.78
CA THR A 255 8.87 4.29 -2.89
C THR A 255 8.18 4.54 -1.55
N ASP A 256 6.87 4.72 -1.54
CA ASP A 256 6.10 4.88 -0.30
C ASP A 256 6.19 3.61 0.56
N THR A 257 6.14 2.42 -0.06
CA THR A 257 6.35 1.14 0.62
C THR A 257 7.75 1.04 1.24
N PHE A 258 8.78 1.44 0.49
CA PHE A 258 10.16 1.44 0.98
C PHE A 258 10.39 2.39 2.15
N CYS A 259 9.58 3.46 2.25
CA CYS A 259 9.65 4.47 3.30
C CYS A 259 8.65 4.25 4.45
N THR A 260 7.96 3.11 4.52
CA THR A 260 6.93 2.85 5.55
C THR A 260 7.01 1.47 6.19
N MET A 261 7.43 0.44 5.45
CA MET A 261 7.45 -0.95 5.92
C MET A 261 8.86 -1.46 6.18
N VAL A 262 9.00 -2.38 7.13
CA VAL A 262 10.24 -3.14 7.36
C VAL A 262 9.95 -4.61 7.00
N ASN A 263 10.68 -5.18 6.03
CA ASN A 263 10.40 -6.53 5.53
C ASN A 263 11.55 -7.48 5.86
N HIS A 264 11.20 -8.76 6.08
CA HIS A 264 12.16 -9.85 6.00
C HIS A 264 12.18 -10.40 4.57
N ARG A 265 13.35 -10.38 3.92
CA ARG A 265 13.57 -10.82 2.52
C ARG A 265 13.17 -12.28 2.23
N ASN A 266 12.90 -13.10 3.25
CA ASN A 266 12.59 -14.53 3.14
C ASN A 266 11.12 -14.93 3.32
N ARG A 267 10.17 -14.00 3.34
CA ARG A 267 8.74 -14.36 3.28
C ARG A 267 8.13 -13.88 1.97
N GLN A 268 7.64 -14.84 1.18
CA GLN A 268 6.69 -14.62 0.08
C GLN A 268 5.32 -14.14 0.58
N SER A 269 5.12 -13.95 1.90
CA SER A 269 3.90 -13.34 2.41
C SER A 269 4.02 -11.81 2.37
N SER A 270 2.94 -11.17 1.97
CA SER A 270 2.70 -9.73 1.91
C SER A 270 2.85 -8.97 3.24
N ASP A 271 3.48 -9.56 4.25
CA ASP A 271 3.46 -9.10 5.64
C ASP A 271 4.76 -8.36 5.96
N GLY A 272 4.95 -7.21 5.30
CA GLY A 272 5.86 -6.21 5.82
C GLY A 272 5.33 -5.68 7.15
N VAL A 273 6.18 -5.51 8.15
CA VAL A 273 5.76 -4.91 9.42
C VAL A 273 5.83 -3.40 9.26
N HIS A 274 4.71 -2.70 9.42
CA HIS A 274 4.73 -1.25 9.39
C HIS A 274 5.42 -0.73 10.65
N ILE A 275 6.25 0.31 10.55
CA ILE A 275 6.93 0.87 11.75
C ILE A 275 5.95 1.26 12.84
N LYS A 276 4.78 1.76 12.43
CA LYS A 276 3.69 2.09 13.37
C LYS A 276 3.29 0.87 14.19
N ASP A 277 3.20 -0.30 13.57
CA ASP A 277 2.80 -1.55 14.23
C ASP A 277 3.87 -2.00 15.22
N ILE A 278 5.16 -1.77 14.93
CA ILE A 278 6.24 -1.97 15.90
C ILE A 278 6.00 -1.03 17.09
N ARG A 279 5.84 0.28 16.87
CA ARG A 279 5.62 1.24 17.97
C ARG A 279 4.38 0.92 18.80
N GLU A 280 3.30 0.51 18.15
CA GLU A 280 2.04 0.15 18.81
C GLU A 280 2.16 -1.15 19.59
N SER A 281 2.86 -2.16 19.04
CA SER A 281 3.16 -3.41 19.73
C SER A 281 3.90 -3.17 21.05
N PHE A 282 4.96 -2.37 21.01
CA PHE A 282 5.75 -2.03 22.20
C PHE A 282 4.93 -1.22 23.23
N LYS A 283 4.19 -0.20 22.78
CA LYS A 283 3.32 0.59 23.67
C LYS A 283 2.21 -0.22 24.32
N HIS A 284 1.66 -1.19 23.58
CA HIS A 284 0.59 -2.02 24.10
C HIS A 284 1.14 -2.99 25.13
N TYR A 285 2.30 -3.58 24.85
CA TYR A 285 3.03 -4.44 25.76
C TYR A 285 3.41 -3.73 27.08
N ASP A 286 3.94 -2.49 27.02
CA ASP A 286 4.29 -1.68 28.20
C ASP A 286 3.10 -1.39 29.14
N ARG A 287 1.85 -1.60 28.70
CA ARG A 287 0.63 -1.34 29.47
C ARG A 287 0.06 -2.58 30.17
N ILE A 288 0.62 -3.76 29.89
CA ILE A 288 0.21 -5.05 30.46
C ILE A 288 1.09 -5.35 31.67
#